data_AF-A0A951WN14-F1
#
_entry.id   AF-A0A951WN14-F1
#
_cell.length_a   1.000
_cell.length_b   1.000
_cell.length_c   1.000
_cell.angle_alpha   90.00
_cell.angle_beta   90.00
_cell.angle_gamma   90.00
#
_symmetry.space_group_name_H-M   'P 1'
#
loop_
_entity.id
_entity.type
_entity.pdbx_description
1 polymer ?
#
loop_
_entity_poly.entity_id
_entity_poly.type
_entity_poly.pdbx_seq_one_letter_code
_entity_poly.pdbx_strand_id
1 'polypeptide(L)'
;MQNLNLKEAQFILQILQDLNHNLEKILIRQLRTNDSLTEVGKFILGIGFDSFEIEVDYFYHKHHVCIGTSTETITMPVGVSDHEFGWCKVGVDGLLKQYSRHMVNVLASFMTEMADSLLYQSKMASIKQTLMERMRKEFMDPVFEDAVSKAISHLYEIVEFEDLVLVYRESISLDHPERLDYLIFYQGKLIHSQENPHKGMDKLLGVEGDSIFHWPLNRYREFVECQTLVQEKILSALDPELVLGTFVFSSNHEVTNFSRDVLKMFVNGIHEILNEYTREKQNLSCNFPGTVVRRLLRTPNYHRK
;
A
#
# COMPACT_ATOMS: atom_id res chain seq x y z
N MET A 1 -5.01 4.22 39.96
CA MET A 1 -5.39 2.90 39.40
C MET A 1 -6.28 2.21 40.43
N GLN A 2 -7.59 2.12 40.19
CA GLN A 2 -8.44 1.25 41.01
C GLN A 2 -8.12 -0.21 40.63
N ASN A 3 -7.92 -1.07 41.64
CA ASN A 3 -7.62 -2.48 41.39
C ASN A 3 -8.87 -3.21 40.90
N LEU A 4 -8.81 -3.78 39.69
CA LEU A 4 -9.80 -4.73 39.20
C LEU A 4 -9.88 -5.91 40.16
N ASN A 5 -11.09 -6.40 40.42
CA ASN A 5 -11.24 -7.63 41.20
C ASN A 5 -10.97 -8.87 40.32
N LEU A 6 -10.76 -10.03 40.95
CA LEU A 6 -10.40 -11.27 40.25
C LEU A 6 -11.43 -11.68 39.19
N LYS A 7 -12.73 -11.50 39.47
CA LYS A 7 -13.82 -11.82 38.53
C LYS A 7 -13.78 -10.91 37.30
N GLU A 8 -13.50 -9.62 37.51
CA GLU A 8 -13.36 -8.64 36.43
C GLU A 8 -12.13 -8.95 35.55
N ALA A 9 -11.00 -9.28 36.16
CA ALA A 9 -9.78 -9.65 35.44
C ALA A 9 -9.96 -10.94 34.61
N GLN A 10 -10.61 -11.97 35.17
CA GLN A 10 -10.93 -13.20 34.45
C GLN A 10 -11.84 -12.96 33.25
N PHE A 11 -12.85 -12.11 33.41
CA PHE A 11 -13.75 -11.76 32.32
C PHE A 11 -13.05 -11.02 31.18
N ILE A 12 -12.18 -10.05 31.50
CA ILE A 12 -11.37 -9.34 30.50
C ILE A 12 -10.47 -10.32 29.73
N LEU A 13 -9.80 -11.25 30.42
CA LEU A 13 -8.96 -12.25 29.76
C LEU A 13 -9.74 -13.14 28.80
N GLN A 14 -10.97 -13.54 29.17
CA GLN A 14 -11.85 -14.31 28.30
C GLN A 14 -12.22 -13.52 27.03
N ILE A 15 -12.61 -12.25 27.19
CA ILE A 15 -12.94 -11.37 26.05
C ILE A 15 -11.76 -11.24 25.10
N LEU A 16 -10.55 -11.04 25.63
CA LEU A 16 -9.34 -10.88 24.81
C LEU A 16 -9.05 -12.14 23.96
N GLN A 17 -9.32 -13.34 24.49
CA GLN A 17 -9.18 -14.58 23.74
C GLN A 17 -10.22 -14.71 22.62
N ASP A 18 -11.50 -14.43 22.94
CA ASP A 18 -12.59 -14.51 21.97
C ASP A 18 -12.48 -13.45 20.88
N LEU A 19 -11.94 -12.28 21.21
CA LEU A 19 -11.71 -11.16 20.30
C LEU A 19 -10.71 -11.52 19.21
N ASN A 20 -9.59 -12.16 19.55
CA ASN A 20 -8.57 -12.52 18.57
C ASN A 20 -9.16 -13.46 17.49
N HIS A 21 -9.97 -14.43 17.89
CA HIS A 21 -10.66 -15.37 16.98
C HIS A 21 -11.70 -14.68 16.08
N ASN A 22 -12.43 -13.69 16.60
CA ASN A 22 -13.45 -12.99 15.84
C ASN A 22 -12.86 -11.95 14.89
N LEU A 23 -11.80 -11.24 15.30
CA LEU A 23 -11.07 -10.32 14.43
C LEU A 23 -10.51 -11.03 13.20
N GLU A 24 -9.90 -12.19 13.38
CA GLU A 24 -9.36 -12.99 12.26
C GLU A 24 -10.46 -13.34 11.25
N LYS A 25 -11.65 -13.73 11.72
CA LYS A 25 -12.80 -14.01 10.83
C LYS A 25 -13.29 -12.79 10.06
N ILE A 26 -13.35 -11.63 10.70
CA ILE A 26 -13.79 -10.38 10.05
C ILE A 26 -12.78 -9.97 8.98
N LEU A 27 -11.48 -10.06 9.30
CA LEU A 27 -10.40 -9.69 8.39
C LEU A 27 -10.30 -10.64 7.19
N ILE A 28 -10.43 -11.95 7.39
CA ILE A 28 -10.36 -12.95 6.31
C ILE A 28 -11.51 -12.76 5.31
N ARG A 29 -12.71 -12.40 5.78
CA ARG A 29 -13.91 -12.35 4.94
C ARG A 29 -14.00 -11.13 4.02
N GLN A 30 -13.06 -10.18 4.11
CA GLN A 30 -13.05 -8.94 3.30
C GLN A 30 -14.44 -8.29 3.21
N LEU A 31 -15.14 -8.25 4.34
CA LEU A 31 -16.52 -7.76 4.40
C LEU A 31 -16.57 -6.26 4.06
N ARG A 32 -17.71 -5.83 3.49
CA ARG A 32 -17.99 -4.39 3.33
C ARG A 32 -17.98 -3.72 4.70
N THR A 33 -17.66 -2.43 4.76
CA THR A 33 -17.55 -1.69 6.03
C THR A 33 -18.77 -1.86 6.94
N ASN A 34 -20.00 -1.80 6.39
CA ASN A 34 -21.23 -2.02 7.17
C ASN A 34 -21.35 -3.46 7.72
N ASP A 35 -20.93 -4.45 6.94
CA ASP A 35 -20.98 -5.85 7.35
C ASP A 35 -19.95 -6.12 8.45
N SER A 36 -18.73 -5.57 8.32
CA SER A 36 -17.70 -5.60 9.36
C SER A 36 -18.19 -4.95 10.65
N LEU A 37 -18.77 -3.75 10.57
CA LEU A 37 -19.35 -3.05 11.72
C LEU A 37 -20.52 -3.82 12.36
N THR A 38 -21.33 -4.50 11.54
CA THR A 38 -22.42 -5.35 12.02
C THR A 38 -21.90 -6.56 12.78
N GLU A 39 -20.85 -7.23 12.28
CA GLU A 39 -20.23 -8.36 12.98
C GLU A 39 -19.53 -7.91 14.28
N VAL A 40 -18.90 -6.73 14.29
CA VAL A 40 -18.39 -6.11 15.51
C VAL A 40 -19.51 -5.86 16.51
N GLY A 41 -20.64 -5.30 16.07
CA GLY A 41 -21.80 -5.07 16.93
C GLY A 41 -22.37 -6.37 17.51
N LYS A 42 -22.46 -7.45 16.70
CA LYS A 42 -22.87 -8.78 17.18
C LYS A 42 -21.89 -9.34 18.21
N PHE A 43 -20.60 -9.15 18.02
CA PHE A 43 -19.57 -9.57 18.98
C PHE A 43 -19.69 -8.79 20.30
N ILE A 44 -19.86 -7.47 20.23
CA ILE A 44 -20.11 -6.60 21.40
C ILE A 44 -21.34 -7.08 22.18
N LEU A 45 -22.45 -7.34 21.50
CA LEU A 45 -23.66 -7.90 22.13
C LEU A 45 -23.39 -9.30 22.75
N GLY A 46 -22.60 -10.14 22.08
CA GLY A 46 -22.21 -11.47 22.57
C GLY A 46 -21.39 -11.43 23.86
N ILE A 47 -20.64 -10.36 24.10
CA ILE A 47 -19.90 -10.12 25.35
C ILE A 47 -20.87 -9.75 26.51
N GLY A 48 -22.08 -9.30 26.20
CA GLY A 48 -23.10 -8.95 27.19
C GLY A 48 -23.49 -7.48 27.25
N PHE A 49 -23.04 -6.66 26.28
CA PHE A 49 -23.64 -5.35 26.05
C PHE A 49 -25.06 -5.49 25.51
N ASP A 50 -25.93 -4.52 25.78
CA ASP A 50 -27.35 -4.57 25.41
C ASP A 50 -27.64 -3.93 24.05
N SER A 51 -26.79 -2.98 23.65
CA SER A 51 -26.89 -2.34 22.34
C SER A 51 -25.52 -1.89 21.82
N PHE A 52 -25.44 -1.74 20.51
CA PHE A 52 -24.31 -1.15 19.81
C PHE A 52 -24.83 -0.24 18.72
N GLU A 53 -24.40 1.01 18.72
CA GLU A 53 -24.72 1.99 17.69
C GLU A 53 -23.44 2.72 17.31
N ILE A 54 -23.15 2.81 16.01
CA ILE A 54 -21.99 3.53 15.51
C ILE A 54 -22.44 4.37 14.31
N GLU A 55 -22.09 5.64 14.34
CA GLU A 55 -22.23 6.56 13.21
C GLU A 55 -20.86 7.14 12.89
N VAL A 56 -20.37 6.87 11.69
CA VAL A 56 -19.08 7.39 11.22
C VAL A 56 -19.26 8.06 9.87
N ASP A 57 -18.79 9.30 9.75
CA ASP A 57 -18.54 9.98 8.48
C ASP A 57 -17.09 9.72 8.08
N TYR A 58 -16.82 8.48 7.71
CA TYR A 58 -15.47 8.03 7.45
C TYR A 58 -15.10 8.28 6.00
N PHE A 59 -14.24 9.28 5.77
CA PHE A 59 -13.79 9.69 4.43
C PHE A 59 -14.95 9.97 3.45
N TYR A 60 -15.93 10.77 3.88
CA TYR A 60 -17.09 11.21 3.07
C TYR A 60 -18.14 10.13 2.78
N HIS A 61 -18.08 9.00 3.49
CA HIS A 61 -19.13 7.99 3.47
C HIS A 61 -19.72 7.84 4.87
N LYS A 62 -21.01 8.14 4.99
CA LYS A 62 -21.76 7.92 6.22
C LYS A 62 -22.10 6.45 6.38
N HIS A 63 -21.59 5.85 7.43
CA HIS A 63 -21.95 4.51 7.87
C HIS A 63 -22.71 4.62 9.18
N HIS A 64 -23.87 3.96 9.25
CA HIS A 64 -24.66 3.86 10.47
C HIS A 64 -25.06 2.40 10.68
N VAL A 65 -24.74 1.89 11.86
CA VAL A 65 -25.14 0.56 12.31
C VAL A 65 -25.72 0.71 13.70
N CYS A 66 -26.92 0.17 13.92
CA CYS A 66 -27.57 0.16 15.23
C CYS A 66 -28.16 -1.23 15.47
N ILE A 67 -27.81 -1.84 16.60
CA ILE A 67 -28.23 -3.18 16.99
C ILE A 67 -28.60 -3.17 18.48
N GLY A 68 -29.79 -3.67 18.81
CA GLY A 68 -30.29 -3.70 20.18
C GLY A 68 -30.78 -2.33 20.68
N THR A 69 -31.20 -2.29 21.95
CA THR A 69 -31.70 -1.07 22.61
C THR A 69 -31.33 -1.09 24.08
N SER A 70 -30.95 0.05 24.64
CA SER A 70 -30.50 0.18 26.03
C SER A 70 -30.89 1.53 26.61
N THR A 71 -31.13 1.57 27.93
CA THR A 71 -31.47 2.80 28.66
C THR A 71 -30.23 3.54 29.16
N GLU A 72 -29.21 2.83 29.65
CA GLU A 72 -27.90 3.39 29.99
C GLU A 72 -26.90 3.11 28.88
N THR A 73 -26.28 4.18 28.36
CA THR A 73 -25.35 4.07 27.23
C THR A 73 -24.09 4.85 27.52
N ILE A 74 -22.97 4.35 27.00
CA ILE A 74 -21.68 5.03 26.99
C ILE A 74 -21.41 5.43 25.55
N THR A 75 -21.15 6.71 25.32
CA THR A 75 -20.79 7.24 24.00
C THR A 75 -19.33 7.64 24.00
N MET A 76 -18.62 7.28 22.94
CA MET A 76 -17.20 7.53 22.75
C MET A 76 -16.94 8.05 21.34
N PRO A 77 -16.01 9.00 21.16
CA PRO A 77 -15.59 9.40 19.84
C PRO A 77 -14.87 8.24 19.15
N VAL A 78 -15.01 8.19 17.82
CA VAL A 78 -14.32 7.24 16.94
C VAL A 78 -13.37 8.04 16.08
N GLY A 79 -12.08 7.70 16.13
CA GLY A 79 -11.04 8.50 15.48
C GLY A 79 -9.75 7.76 15.17
N VAL A 80 -8.97 8.29 14.24
CA VAL A 80 -7.66 7.75 13.84
C VAL A 80 -6.69 8.91 13.73
N SER A 81 -5.53 8.81 14.40
CA SER A 81 -4.46 9.82 14.32
C SER A 81 -4.98 11.25 14.54
N ASP A 82 -5.65 11.47 15.68
CA ASP A 82 -6.22 12.76 16.11
C ASP A 82 -7.35 13.33 15.23
N HIS A 83 -7.86 12.55 14.27
CA HIS A 83 -9.02 12.92 13.47
C HIS A 83 -10.23 12.12 13.93
N GLU A 84 -11.19 12.80 14.58
CA GLU A 84 -12.49 12.24 14.90
C GLU A 84 -13.37 12.24 13.65
N PHE A 85 -13.98 11.09 13.35
CA PHE A 85 -14.85 10.92 12.19
C PHE A 85 -16.19 10.30 12.56
N GLY A 86 -16.52 10.23 13.84
CA GLY A 86 -17.81 9.72 14.28
C GLY A 86 -17.87 9.43 15.76
N TRP A 87 -18.87 8.63 16.13
CA TRP A 87 -19.09 8.19 17.49
C TRP A 87 -19.57 6.75 17.54
N CYS A 88 -19.22 6.08 18.63
CA CYS A 88 -19.67 4.76 19.00
C CYS A 88 -20.43 4.87 20.31
N LYS A 89 -21.56 4.17 20.40
CA LYS A 89 -22.42 4.14 21.56
C LYS A 89 -22.75 2.69 21.90
N VAL A 90 -22.48 2.32 23.14
CA VAL A 90 -22.72 0.96 23.64
C VAL A 90 -23.70 1.01 24.82
N GLY A 91 -24.66 0.08 24.81
CA GLY A 91 -25.65 -0.12 25.86
C GLY A 91 -25.13 -1.04 26.95
N VAL A 92 -25.28 -0.63 28.22
CA VAL A 92 -24.54 -1.23 29.35
C VAL A 92 -25.43 -1.61 30.55
N ASP A 93 -26.75 -1.60 30.40
CA ASP A 93 -27.71 -1.95 31.45
C ASP A 93 -27.42 -3.33 32.08
N GLY A 94 -27.10 -4.33 31.26
CA GLY A 94 -26.81 -5.70 31.66
C GLY A 94 -25.48 -5.84 32.40
N LEU A 95 -24.43 -5.15 31.90
CA LEU A 95 -23.09 -5.21 32.47
C LEU A 95 -23.00 -4.44 33.81
N LEU A 96 -23.67 -3.30 33.93
CA LEU A 96 -23.68 -2.51 35.16
C LEU A 96 -24.38 -3.21 36.33
N LYS A 97 -25.23 -4.20 36.06
CA LYS A 97 -25.81 -5.07 37.11
C LYS A 97 -24.80 -6.03 37.71
N GLN A 98 -23.72 -6.35 36.98
CA GLN A 98 -22.78 -7.43 37.33
C GLN A 98 -21.38 -6.94 37.67
N TYR A 99 -21.01 -5.76 37.18
CA TYR A 99 -19.65 -5.23 37.20
C TYR A 99 -19.63 -3.75 37.58
N SER A 100 -18.46 -3.27 38.00
CA SER A 100 -18.29 -1.85 38.35
C SER A 100 -18.39 -0.95 37.11
N ARG A 101 -18.94 0.26 37.27
CA ARG A 101 -19.01 1.26 36.18
C ARG A 101 -17.62 1.59 35.61
N HIS A 102 -16.57 1.55 36.45
CA HIS A 102 -15.20 1.75 35.99
C HIS A 102 -14.76 0.66 34.99
N MET A 103 -14.97 -0.62 35.32
CA MET A 103 -14.65 -1.72 34.41
C MET A 103 -15.47 -1.63 33.11
N VAL A 104 -16.77 -1.32 33.21
CA VAL A 104 -17.64 -1.18 32.03
C VAL A 104 -17.15 -0.05 31.12
N ASN A 105 -16.71 1.08 31.68
CA ASN A 105 -16.10 2.15 30.89
C ASN A 105 -14.80 1.71 30.20
N VAL A 106 -13.95 0.93 30.88
CA VAL A 106 -12.71 0.39 30.29
C VAL A 106 -13.04 -0.55 29.13
N LEU A 107 -14.04 -1.43 29.30
CA LEU A 107 -14.49 -2.32 28.23
C LEU A 107 -15.06 -1.52 27.05
N ALA A 108 -15.92 -0.54 27.30
CA ALA A 108 -16.49 0.31 26.24
C ALA A 108 -15.38 1.03 25.43
N SER A 109 -14.35 1.55 26.13
CA SER A 109 -13.19 2.18 25.50
C SER A 109 -12.45 1.22 24.59
N PHE A 110 -12.15 0.03 25.11
CA PHE A 110 -11.45 -0.99 24.37
C PHE A 110 -12.23 -1.48 23.13
N MET A 111 -13.56 -1.63 23.24
CA MET A 111 -14.39 -2.00 22.10
C MET A 111 -14.43 -0.91 21.02
N THR A 112 -14.37 0.36 21.43
CA THR A 112 -14.31 1.50 20.50
C THR A 112 -12.97 1.54 19.77
N GLU A 113 -11.85 1.41 20.49
CA GLU A 113 -10.51 1.34 19.89
C GLU A 113 -10.37 0.16 18.89
N MET A 114 -11.03 -0.96 19.18
CA MET A 114 -11.08 -2.09 18.26
C MET A 114 -11.86 -1.76 16.97
N ALA A 115 -13.03 -1.10 17.10
CA ALA A 115 -13.81 -0.66 15.95
C ALA A 115 -12.99 0.33 15.08
N ASP A 116 -12.28 1.26 15.71
CA ASP A 116 -11.40 2.23 15.04
C ASP A 116 -10.30 1.52 14.24
N SER A 117 -9.63 0.56 14.88
CA SER A 117 -8.57 -0.24 14.25
C SER A 117 -9.08 -1.03 13.05
N LEU A 118 -10.27 -1.63 13.14
CA LEU A 118 -10.89 -2.37 12.05
C LEU A 118 -11.29 -1.46 10.88
N LEU A 119 -11.88 -0.30 11.17
CA LEU A 119 -12.24 0.69 10.14
C LEU A 119 -11.00 1.16 9.39
N TYR A 120 -9.92 1.45 10.12
CA TYR A 120 -8.64 1.81 9.54
C TYR A 120 -8.09 0.71 8.62
N GLN A 121 -8.04 -0.54 9.08
CA GLN A 121 -7.55 -1.67 8.28
C GLN A 121 -8.39 -1.90 7.02
N SER A 122 -9.72 -1.88 7.15
CA SER A 122 -10.66 -2.04 6.01
C SER A 122 -10.43 -0.95 4.96
N LYS A 123 -10.26 0.31 5.38
CA LYS A 123 -9.98 1.40 4.47
C LYS A 123 -8.60 1.28 3.82
N MET A 124 -7.57 0.95 4.58
CA MET A 124 -6.23 0.74 4.03
C MET A 124 -6.25 -0.36 2.96
N ALA A 125 -7.00 -1.44 3.18
CA ALA A 125 -7.21 -2.49 2.18
C ALA A 125 -7.95 -1.97 0.93
N SER A 126 -9.01 -1.18 1.11
CA SER A 126 -9.75 -0.56 0.00
C SER A 126 -8.90 0.43 -0.81
N ILE A 127 -8.12 1.30 -0.15
CA ILE A 127 -7.19 2.22 -0.83
C ILE A 127 -6.16 1.42 -1.63
N LYS A 128 -5.55 0.39 -1.02
CA LYS A 128 -4.62 -0.51 -1.70
C LYS A 128 -5.26 -1.12 -2.94
N GLN A 129 -6.49 -1.65 -2.84
CA GLN A 129 -7.19 -2.24 -3.97
C GLN A 129 -7.46 -1.23 -5.09
N THR A 130 -8.05 -0.07 -4.77
CA THR A 130 -8.33 0.96 -5.78
C THR A 130 -7.04 1.44 -6.47
N LEU A 131 -5.97 1.60 -5.70
CA LEU A 131 -4.67 1.96 -6.25
C LEU A 131 -4.13 0.85 -7.16
N MET A 132 -4.22 -0.42 -6.75
CA MET A 132 -3.81 -1.55 -7.57
C MET A 132 -4.57 -1.59 -8.90
N GLU A 133 -5.87 -1.32 -8.88
CA GLU A 133 -6.70 -1.28 -10.10
C GLU A 133 -6.28 -0.12 -11.02
N ARG A 134 -6.00 1.07 -10.46
CA ARG A 134 -5.49 2.22 -11.23
C ARG A 134 -4.12 1.93 -11.82
N MET A 135 -3.17 1.49 -11.01
CA MET A 135 -1.81 1.15 -11.47
C MET A 135 -1.85 0.07 -12.55
N ARG A 136 -2.62 -1.01 -12.35
CA ARG A 136 -2.81 -2.05 -13.37
C ARG A 136 -3.34 -1.50 -14.69
N LYS A 137 -4.28 -0.56 -14.64
CA LYS A 137 -4.81 0.07 -15.85
C LYS A 137 -3.72 0.85 -16.61
N GLU A 138 -2.88 1.60 -15.89
CA GLU A 138 -1.76 2.32 -16.51
C GLU A 138 -0.70 1.37 -17.07
N PHE A 139 -0.50 0.23 -16.42
CA PHE A 139 0.43 -0.81 -16.86
C PHE A 139 0.01 -1.53 -18.15
N MET A 140 -1.23 -1.33 -18.62
CA MET A 140 -1.67 -1.78 -19.94
C MET A 140 -1.26 -0.83 -21.08
N ASP A 141 -0.60 0.30 -20.79
CA ASP A 141 -0.10 1.19 -21.83
C ASP A 141 1.04 0.50 -22.60
N PRO A 142 0.96 0.39 -23.95
CA PRO A 142 1.99 -0.27 -24.74
C PRO A 142 3.34 0.46 -24.72
N VAL A 143 3.38 1.73 -24.32
CA VAL A 143 4.61 2.51 -24.20
C VAL A 143 5.10 2.44 -22.75
N PHE A 144 6.22 1.75 -22.53
CA PHE A 144 6.77 1.51 -21.19
C PHE A 144 6.99 2.81 -20.39
N GLU A 145 7.63 3.82 -20.99
CA GLU A 145 7.91 5.09 -20.29
C GLU A 145 6.61 5.80 -19.86
N ASP A 146 5.56 5.77 -20.69
CA ASP A 146 4.26 6.36 -20.38
C ASP A 146 3.53 5.57 -19.28
N ALA A 147 3.53 4.23 -19.35
CA ALA A 147 2.98 3.36 -18.31
C ALA A 147 3.61 3.66 -16.95
N VAL A 148 4.95 3.69 -16.91
CA VAL A 148 5.73 3.93 -15.70
C VAL A 148 5.47 5.34 -15.17
N SER A 149 5.48 6.35 -16.03
CA SER A 149 5.26 7.74 -15.60
C SER A 149 3.88 7.96 -15.01
N LYS A 150 2.83 7.39 -15.61
CA LYS A 150 1.45 7.49 -15.09
C LYS A 150 1.31 6.74 -13.76
N ALA A 151 1.87 5.54 -13.66
CA ALA A 151 1.85 4.77 -12.43
C ALA A 151 2.60 5.47 -11.28
N ILE A 152 3.74 6.12 -11.57
CA ILE A 152 4.50 6.91 -10.59
C ILE A 152 3.73 8.14 -10.12
N SER A 153 2.97 8.79 -11.02
CA SER A 153 2.09 9.89 -10.63
C SER A 153 1.04 9.44 -9.61
N HIS A 154 0.39 8.28 -9.83
CA HIS A 154 -0.55 7.69 -8.87
C HIS A 154 0.13 7.25 -7.56
N LEU A 155 1.36 6.74 -7.64
CA LEU A 155 2.14 6.37 -6.45
C LEU A 155 2.43 7.61 -5.59
N TYR A 156 2.80 8.72 -6.21
CA TYR A 156 3.15 9.97 -5.51
C TYR A 156 1.97 10.58 -4.74
N GLU A 157 0.73 10.37 -5.20
CA GLU A 157 -0.48 10.80 -4.46
C GLU A 157 -0.62 10.14 -3.07
N ILE A 158 0.13 9.07 -2.81
CA ILE A 158 -0.05 8.20 -1.64
C ILE A 158 1.25 8.06 -0.84
N VAL A 159 2.37 7.92 -1.53
CA VAL A 159 3.69 7.83 -0.93
C VAL A 159 4.47 9.03 -1.41
N GLU A 160 4.63 10.02 -0.55
CA GLU A 160 5.45 11.19 -0.85
C GLU A 160 6.93 10.79 -0.90
N PHE A 161 7.54 11.00 -2.07
CA PHE A 161 8.97 10.82 -2.31
C PHE A 161 9.52 12.05 -3.02
N GLU A 162 10.76 12.41 -2.72
CA GLU A 162 11.40 13.57 -3.35
C GLU A 162 11.93 13.20 -4.73
N ASP A 163 12.74 12.14 -4.78
CA ASP A 163 13.31 11.60 -6.01
C ASP A 163 13.00 10.11 -6.13
N LEU A 164 12.92 9.66 -7.38
CA LEU A 164 12.78 8.26 -7.72
C LEU A 164 13.57 7.99 -8.99
N VAL A 165 14.46 6.99 -8.91
CA VAL A 165 15.31 6.55 -10.01
C VAL A 165 14.98 5.10 -10.32
N LEU A 166 14.58 4.86 -11.57
CA LEU A 166 14.43 3.52 -12.13
C LEU A 166 15.56 3.30 -13.13
N VAL A 167 16.42 2.32 -12.90
CA VAL A 167 17.41 1.84 -13.87
C VAL A 167 16.99 0.47 -14.33
N TYR A 168 16.99 0.21 -15.63
CA TYR A 168 16.51 -1.06 -16.18
C TYR A 168 17.29 -1.46 -17.43
N ARG A 169 17.30 -2.76 -17.72
CA ARG A 169 17.93 -3.33 -18.91
C ARG A 169 17.02 -3.11 -20.12
N GLU A 170 17.54 -2.49 -21.17
CA GLU A 170 16.82 -2.32 -22.42
C GLU A 170 16.90 -3.59 -23.31
N SER A 171 17.93 -4.43 -23.14
CA SER A 171 18.11 -5.66 -23.93
C SER A 171 18.80 -6.76 -23.14
N ILE A 172 18.23 -7.96 -23.19
CA ILE A 172 18.94 -9.22 -22.91
C ILE A 172 19.31 -9.78 -24.29
N SER A 173 20.44 -9.37 -24.85
CA SER A 173 20.98 -9.97 -26.07
C SER A 173 22.34 -10.56 -25.72
N LEU A 174 22.53 -11.84 -26.04
CA LEU A 174 23.78 -12.57 -25.80
C LEU A 174 24.99 -11.95 -26.51
N ASP A 175 24.77 -11.09 -27.51
CA ASP A 175 25.82 -10.60 -28.43
C ASP A 175 26.20 -9.12 -28.23
N HIS A 176 25.52 -8.38 -27.34
CA HIS A 176 25.80 -6.95 -27.11
C HIS A 176 25.88 -6.62 -25.62
N PRO A 177 26.80 -5.72 -25.20
CA PRO A 177 26.82 -5.23 -23.83
C PRO A 177 25.47 -4.61 -23.50
N GLU A 178 24.84 -5.12 -22.44
CA GLU A 178 23.47 -4.80 -22.05
C GLU A 178 23.36 -3.29 -21.82
N ARG A 179 22.63 -2.60 -22.71
CA ARG A 179 22.40 -1.17 -22.55
C ARG A 179 21.42 -0.98 -21.40
N LEU A 180 21.88 -0.26 -20.38
CA LEU A 180 21.04 0.21 -19.29
C LEU A 180 20.38 1.52 -19.68
N ASP A 181 19.08 1.59 -19.48
CA ASP A 181 18.29 2.81 -19.56
C ASP A 181 17.83 3.21 -18.16
N TYR A 182 17.36 4.45 -18.03
CA TYR A 182 16.89 4.98 -16.76
C TYR A 182 15.78 6.00 -16.95
N LEU A 183 15.00 6.15 -15.88
CA LEU A 183 14.02 7.21 -15.69
C LEU A 183 14.27 7.85 -14.31
N ILE A 184 14.34 9.18 -14.27
CA ILE A 184 14.48 9.96 -13.04
C ILE A 184 13.25 10.83 -12.87
N PHE A 185 12.62 10.70 -11.72
CA PHE A 185 11.44 11.43 -11.32
C PHE A 185 11.76 12.32 -10.12
N TYR A 186 11.20 13.52 -10.12
CA TYR A 186 11.20 14.44 -8.99
C TYR A 186 9.75 14.77 -8.65
N GLN A 187 9.36 14.55 -7.40
CA GLN A 187 8.00 14.81 -6.91
C GLN A 187 6.91 14.22 -7.82
N GLY A 188 7.07 12.94 -8.19
CA GLY A 188 6.14 12.21 -9.05
C GLY A 188 6.18 12.55 -10.55
N LYS A 189 7.05 13.46 -10.99
CA LYS A 189 7.13 13.89 -12.40
C LYS A 189 8.42 13.43 -13.05
N LEU A 190 8.35 12.92 -14.28
CA LEU A 190 9.51 12.54 -15.07
C LEU A 190 10.33 13.79 -15.42
N ILE A 191 11.59 13.83 -14.99
CA ILE A 191 12.53 14.92 -15.28
C ILE A 191 13.57 14.47 -16.31
N HIS A 192 14.08 13.25 -16.18
CA HIS A 192 15.10 12.71 -17.09
C HIS A 192 14.73 11.33 -17.62
N SER A 193 14.98 11.17 -18.91
CA SER A 193 14.82 9.92 -19.66
C SER A 193 15.84 9.92 -20.81
N GLN A 194 15.75 8.95 -21.73
CA GLN A 194 16.59 8.95 -22.93
C GLN A 194 16.36 10.17 -23.84
N GLU A 195 15.19 10.82 -23.76
CA GLU A 195 14.90 12.02 -24.57
C GLU A 195 15.43 13.30 -23.91
N ASN A 196 15.54 13.30 -22.59
CA ASN A 196 16.15 14.38 -21.80
C ASN A 196 17.22 13.81 -20.86
N PRO A 197 18.41 13.45 -21.39
CA PRO A 197 19.41 12.70 -20.65
C PRO A 197 19.99 13.49 -19.48
N HIS A 198 20.19 12.79 -18.36
CA HIS A 198 20.92 13.29 -17.21
C HIS A 198 22.43 13.05 -17.40
N LYS A 199 23.20 14.14 -17.55
CA LYS A 199 24.65 14.09 -17.85
C LYS A 199 25.46 13.23 -16.88
N GLY A 200 25.08 13.22 -15.60
CA GLY A 200 25.77 12.41 -14.59
C GLY A 200 25.44 10.92 -14.69
N MET A 201 24.19 10.58 -15.06
CA MET A 201 23.71 9.20 -15.09
C MET A 201 24.28 8.45 -16.30
N ASP A 202 24.30 9.07 -17.48
CA ASP A 202 24.89 8.44 -18.68
C ASP A 202 26.36 8.05 -18.48
N LYS A 203 27.14 8.98 -17.91
CA LYS A 203 28.55 8.74 -17.59
C LYS A 203 28.69 7.61 -16.58
N LEU A 204 27.81 7.58 -15.58
CA LEU A 204 27.83 6.56 -14.55
C LEU A 204 27.53 5.18 -15.12
N LEU A 205 26.44 5.04 -15.88
CA LEU A 205 26.06 3.78 -16.51
C LEU A 205 27.14 3.29 -17.49
N GLY A 206 27.85 4.20 -18.17
CA GLY A 206 28.99 3.84 -19.01
C GLY A 206 30.22 3.33 -18.26
N VAL A 207 30.40 3.70 -16.98
CA VAL A 207 31.54 3.26 -16.15
C VAL A 207 31.20 2.01 -15.35
N GLU A 208 30.03 1.99 -14.73
CA GLU A 208 29.63 0.99 -13.74
C GLU A 208 28.83 -0.15 -14.37
N GLY A 209 28.05 0.15 -15.42
CA GLY A 209 27.18 -0.82 -16.08
C GLY A 209 26.32 -1.58 -15.07
N ASP A 210 26.33 -2.90 -15.16
CA ASP A 210 25.52 -3.82 -14.35
C ASP A 210 25.84 -3.82 -12.85
N SER A 211 27.00 -3.29 -12.46
CA SER A 211 27.37 -3.21 -11.04
C SER A 211 26.34 -2.37 -10.25
N ILE A 212 25.66 -1.43 -10.92
CA ILE A 212 24.68 -0.53 -10.32
C ILE A 212 23.55 -1.30 -9.62
N PHE A 213 23.10 -2.42 -10.19
CA PHE A 213 22.06 -3.28 -9.60
C PHE A 213 22.47 -3.92 -8.27
N HIS A 214 23.76 -3.92 -7.96
CA HIS A 214 24.35 -4.54 -6.78
C HIS A 214 24.92 -3.52 -5.80
N TRP A 215 24.78 -2.23 -6.10
CA TRP A 215 25.26 -1.18 -5.23
C TRP A 215 24.59 -1.18 -3.86
N PRO A 216 25.34 -0.88 -2.79
CA PRO A 216 24.75 -0.58 -1.49
C PRO A 216 24.01 0.76 -1.53
N LEU A 217 22.96 0.92 -0.72
CA LEU A 217 22.17 2.16 -0.60
C LEU A 217 23.02 3.43 -0.40
N ASN A 218 24.16 3.33 0.29
CA ASN A 218 25.04 4.48 0.53
C ASN A 218 25.66 5.04 -0.76
N ARG A 219 25.88 4.22 -1.79
CA ARG A 219 26.35 4.68 -3.11
C ARG A 219 25.27 5.51 -3.81
N TYR A 220 24.00 5.18 -3.64
CA TYR A 220 22.89 5.95 -4.21
C TYR A 220 22.74 7.34 -3.58
N ARG A 221 23.19 7.55 -2.34
CA ARG A 221 23.17 8.87 -1.68
C ARG A 221 24.04 9.91 -2.38
N GLU A 222 25.02 9.49 -3.19
CA GLU A 222 25.83 10.41 -3.99
C GLU A 222 25.02 11.09 -5.11
N PHE A 223 23.82 10.57 -5.41
CA PHE A 223 22.96 11.03 -6.50
C PHE A 223 21.62 11.58 -6.03
N VAL A 224 21.26 11.31 -4.78
CA VAL A 224 19.95 11.65 -4.22
C VAL A 224 20.16 12.27 -2.84
N GLU A 225 19.86 13.56 -2.70
CA GLU A 225 20.09 14.33 -1.46
C GLU A 225 18.97 14.07 -0.46
N CYS A 226 19.08 13.00 0.34
CA CYS A 226 17.94 12.60 1.18
C CYS A 226 18.31 11.79 2.42
N GLN A 227 17.38 11.82 3.39
CA GLN A 227 17.55 11.18 4.69
C GLN A 227 17.26 9.68 4.64
N THR A 228 16.17 9.30 3.96
CA THR A 228 15.71 7.91 3.85
C THR A 228 15.75 7.46 2.41
N LEU A 229 16.45 6.36 2.15
CA LEU A 229 16.48 5.67 0.87
C LEU A 229 15.93 4.27 1.01
N VAL A 230 15.17 3.85 0.01
CA VAL A 230 14.71 2.48 -0.15
C VAL A 230 15.05 2.03 -1.56
N GLN A 231 15.59 0.82 -1.65
CA GLN A 231 15.96 0.19 -2.91
C GLN A 231 15.22 -1.13 -3.04
N GLU A 232 14.67 -1.35 -4.22
CA GLU A 232 14.05 -2.60 -4.62
C GLU A 232 14.68 -3.07 -5.94
N LYS A 233 14.82 -4.38 -6.09
CA LYS A 233 15.37 -4.99 -7.32
C LYS A 233 14.26 -5.57 -8.16
N ILE A 234 14.46 -5.54 -9.47
CA ILE A 234 13.57 -6.09 -10.47
C ILE A 234 14.23 -7.33 -11.08
N LEU A 235 13.63 -8.49 -10.87
CA LEU A 235 14.20 -9.77 -11.30
C LEU A 235 13.46 -10.28 -12.54
N SER A 236 14.15 -11.07 -13.36
CA SER A 236 13.56 -11.71 -14.53
C SER A 236 12.64 -12.84 -14.12
N ALA A 237 11.48 -12.93 -14.78
CA ALA A 237 10.57 -14.05 -14.59
C ALA A 237 11.12 -15.37 -15.16
N LEU A 238 12.03 -15.29 -16.13
CA LEU A 238 12.65 -16.45 -16.78
C LEU A 238 13.91 -16.94 -16.06
N ASP A 239 14.59 -16.04 -15.37
CA ASP A 239 15.83 -16.31 -14.64
C ASP A 239 15.87 -15.46 -13.36
N PRO A 240 15.55 -16.04 -12.18
CA PRO A 240 15.56 -15.30 -10.92
C PRO A 240 16.92 -14.72 -10.52
N GLU A 241 18.04 -15.22 -11.09
CA GLU A 241 19.38 -14.67 -10.85
C GLU A 241 19.64 -13.42 -11.70
N LEU A 242 18.88 -13.22 -12.78
CA LEU A 242 19.01 -12.07 -13.66
C LEU A 242 18.20 -10.87 -13.12
N VAL A 243 18.93 -9.82 -12.72
CA VAL A 243 18.32 -8.53 -12.36
C VAL A 243 18.02 -7.74 -13.63
N LEU A 244 16.76 -7.48 -13.93
CA LEU A 244 16.29 -6.65 -15.05
C LEU A 244 16.32 -5.15 -14.72
N GLY A 245 16.31 -4.79 -13.45
CA GLY A 245 16.31 -3.38 -13.06
C GLY A 245 16.48 -3.16 -11.56
N THR A 246 16.65 -1.92 -11.17
CA THR A 246 16.59 -1.49 -9.78
C THR A 246 15.83 -0.19 -9.69
N PHE A 247 15.05 -0.09 -8.63
CA PHE A 247 14.24 1.04 -8.29
C PHE A 247 14.78 1.60 -6.96
N VAL A 248 15.09 2.89 -6.94
CA VAL A 248 15.55 3.59 -5.74
C VAL A 248 14.69 4.82 -5.57
N PHE A 249 14.12 5.03 -4.39
CA PHE A 249 13.42 6.27 -4.08
C PHE A 249 13.90 6.86 -2.77
N SER A 250 13.75 8.18 -2.68
CA SER A 250 14.05 8.97 -1.51
C SER A 250 12.79 9.52 -0.87
N SER A 251 12.75 9.55 0.46
CA SER A 251 11.68 10.25 1.17
C SER A 251 12.24 11.06 2.33
N ASN A 252 11.63 12.22 2.55
CA ASN A 252 11.87 13.07 3.72
C ASN A 252 11.09 12.61 4.95
N HIS A 253 10.22 11.60 4.79
CA HIS A 253 9.42 11.02 5.85
C HIS A 253 9.82 9.56 6.10
N GLU A 254 9.52 9.06 7.31
CA GLU A 254 9.68 7.64 7.59
C GLU A 254 8.72 6.81 6.75
N VAL A 255 9.24 5.77 6.09
CA VAL A 255 8.44 4.91 5.22
C VAL A 255 7.61 3.95 6.09
N THR A 256 6.31 4.25 6.21
CA THR A 256 5.33 3.47 6.97
C THR A 256 5.14 2.06 6.39
N ASN A 257 4.61 1.12 7.19
CA ASN A 257 4.28 -0.23 6.69
C ASN A 257 3.30 -0.19 5.51
N PHE A 258 2.33 0.73 5.54
CA PHE A 258 1.40 0.94 4.44
C PHE A 258 2.13 1.37 3.16
N SER A 259 3.02 2.36 3.25
CA SER A 259 3.84 2.81 2.13
C SER A 259 4.70 1.67 1.58
N ARG A 260 5.33 0.86 2.45
CA ARG A 260 6.13 -0.31 2.03
C ARG A 260 5.31 -1.33 1.25
N ASP A 261 4.08 -1.62 1.68
CA ASP A 261 3.20 -2.55 0.98
C ASP A 261 2.81 -2.02 -0.40
N VAL A 262 2.46 -0.73 -0.48
CA VAL A 262 2.14 -0.05 -1.74
C VAL A 262 3.34 -0.06 -2.70
N LEU A 263 4.54 0.23 -2.19
CA LEU A 263 5.78 0.20 -2.96
C LEU A 263 6.10 -1.20 -3.49
N LYS A 264 5.94 -2.24 -2.66
CA LYS A 264 6.10 -3.63 -3.12
C LYS A 264 5.14 -3.99 -4.25
N MET A 265 3.88 -3.57 -4.13
CA MET A 265 2.89 -3.77 -5.19
C MET A 265 3.26 -3.02 -6.47
N PHE A 266 3.69 -1.77 -6.34
CA PHE A 266 4.17 -0.97 -7.46
C PHE A 266 5.35 -1.65 -8.16
N VAL A 267 6.37 -2.06 -7.39
CA VAL A 267 7.54 -2.77 -7.91
C VAL A 267 7.13 -4.04 -8.65
N ASN A 268 6.24 -4.85 -8.08
CA ASN A 268 5.73 -6.05 -8.77
C ASN A 268 5.04 -5.71 -10.10
N GLY A 269 4.29 -4.62 -10.17
CA GLY A 269 3.69 -4.16 -11.42
C GLY A 269 4.73 -3.72 -12.45
N ILE A 270 5.78 -3.01 -12.02
CA ILE A 270 6.92 -2.67 -12.89
C ILE A 270 7.63 -3.94 -13.38
N HIS A 271 7.78 -4.98 -12.54
CA HIS A 271 8.31 -6.29 -12.98
C HIS A 271 7.47 -6.86 -14.12
N GLU A 272 6.14 -6.89 -13.97
CA GLU A 272 5.22 -7.44 -14.98
C GLU A 272 5.39 -6.72 -16.33
N ILE A 273 5.32 -5.39 -16.35
CA ILE A 273 5.45 -4.62 -17.59
C ILE A 273 6.85 -4.73 -18.18
N LEU A 274 7.90 -4.68 -17.36
CA LEU A 274 9.26 -4.75 -17.87
C LEU A 274 9.53 -6.10 -18.54
N ASN A 275 8.97 -7.18 -17.99
CA ASN A 275 8.98 -8.50 -18.63
C ASN A 275 8.18 -8.51 -19.94
N GLU A 276 6.98 -7.91 -19.98
CA GLU A 276 6.17 -7.81 -21.20
C GLU A 276 6.87 -6.97 -22.29
N TYR A 277 7.41 -5.81 -21.93
CA TYR A 277 8.20 -4.95 -22.80
C TYR A 277 9.42 -5.68 -23.35
N THR A 278 10.15 -6.42 -22.50
CA THR A 278 11.31 -7.22 -22.92
C THR A 278 10.90 -8.31 -23.91
N ARG A 279 9.81 -9.04 -23.62
CA ARG A 279 9.27 -10.07 -24.50
C ARG A 279 8.84 -9.51 -25.85
N GLU A 280 8.11 -8.41 -25.85
CA GLU A 280 7.64 -7.77 -27.08
C GLU A 280 8.81 -7.24 -27.92
N LYS A 281 9.80 -6.62 -27.28
CA LYS A 281 11.04 -6.19 -27.94
C LYS A 281 11.79 -7.36 -28.57
N GLN A 282 11.90 -8.50 -27.89
CA GLN A 282 12.50 -9.72 -28.44
C GLN A 282 11.76 -10.19 -29.69
N ASN A 283 10.43 -10.25 -29.64
CA ASN A 283 9.58 -10.65 -30.78
C ASN A 283 9.80 -9.72 -32.00
N LEU A 284 9.82 -8.40 -31.77
CA LEU A 284 10.05 -7.42 -32.84
C LEU A 284 11.47 -7.50 -33.40
N SER A 285 12.46 -7.76 -32.54
CA SER A 285 13.88 -7.83 -32.95
C SER A 285 14.17 -9.01 -33.88
N CYS A 286 13.34 -10.06 -33.89
CA CYS A 286 13.44 -11.14 -34.87
C CYS A 286 13.13 -10.69 -36.29
N ASN A 287 12.33 -9.62 -36.47
CA ASN A 287 11.77 -9.23 -37.76
C ASN A 287 12.21 -7.83 -38.22
N PHE A 288 12.67 -6.98 -37.30
CA PHE A 288 12.97 -5.58 -37.59
C PHE A 288 14.35 -5.15 -37.06
N PRO A 289 15.04 -4.23 -37.75
CA PRO A 289 16.26 -3.60 -37.24
C PRO A 289 16.00 -2.85 -35.93
N GLY A 290 16.99 -2.78 -35.03
CA GLY A 290 16.84 -2.18 -33.70
C GLY A 290 16.41 -0.70 -33.69
N THR A 291 16.70 0.08 -34.74
CA THR A 291 16.19 1.46 -34.89
C THR A 291 14.68 1.50 -35.14
N VAL A 292 14.16 0.52 -35.88
CA VAL A 292 12.72 0.37 -36.15
C VAL A 292 12.01 -0.15 -34.90
N VAL A 293 12.57 -1.16 -34.23
CA VAL A 293 12.02 -1.70 -32.98
C VAL A 293 11.84 -0.61 -31.94
N ARG A 294 12.89 0.20 -31.68
CA ARG A 294 12.80 1.33 -30.74
C ARG A 294 11.72 2.33 -31.11
N ARG A 295 11.56 2.64 -32.39
CA ARG A 295 10.50 3.54 -32.86
C ARG A 295 9.10 2.93 -32.66
N LEU A 296 8.93 1.64 -32.93
CA LEU A 296 7.66 0.93 -32.76
C LEU A 296 7.25 0.90 -31.28
N LEU A 297 8.15 0.48 -30.39
CA LEU A 297 7.89 0.41 -28.94
C LEU A 297 7.58 1.76 -28.29
N ARG A 298 7.95 2.88 -28.93
CA ARG A 298 7.59 4.24 -28.51
C ARG A 298 6.34 4.79 -29.18
N THR A 299 5.81 4.10 -30.19
CA THR A 299 4.64 4.56 -30.93
C THR A 299 3.38 3.91 -30.35
N PRO A 300 2.45 4.68 -29.77
CA PRO A 300 1.21 4.12 -29.27
C PRO A 300 0.45 3.37 -30.38
N ASN A 301 -0.05 2.17 -30.06
CA ASN A 301 -0.83 1.34 -30.98
C ASN A 301 -0.14 0.98 -32.31
N TYR A 302 1.19 0.79 -32.33
CA TYR A 302 1.91 0.44 -33.56
C TYR A 302 1.40 -0.86 -34.22
N HIS A 303 0.85 -1.80 -33.45
CA HIS A 303 0.24 -3.04 -33.98
C HIS A 303 -0.96 -2.82 -34.91
N ARG A 304 -1.58 -1.64 -34.90
CA ARG A 304 -2.76 -1.30 -35.73
C ARG A 304 -2.41 -0.60 -37.04
N LYS A 305 -1.14 -0.30 -37.29
CA LYS A 305 -0.65 0.36 -38.50
C LYS A 305 0.10 -0.62 -39.39
#